data_AF-A0A2V6HL18-F1
#
_entry.id   AF-A0A2V6HL18-F1
#
_cell.length_a   1.000
_cell.length_b   1.000
_cell.length_c   1.000
_cell.angle_alpha   90.00
_cell.angle_beta   90.00
_cell.angle_gamma   90.00
#
_symmetry.space_group_name_H-M   'P 1'
#
loop_
_entity.id
_entity.type
_entity.pdbx_description
1 polymer ?
#
loop_
_entity_poly.entity_id
_entity_poly.type
_entity_poly.pdbx_seq_one_letter_code
_entity_poly.pdbx_strand_id
1 'polypeptide(L)'
;MRAQAKRWVDRSVGDATNGREAASNLQSRSENAIHLGDADLQKVITDLRTQLDNMGPVNLDAVHEYDELEERYKFLEGQNNDLTNSRRELLDVIAQINSTTRKLFGETFAQVRINFREMFTELFGGGRADLSLVDENDPLNCGIEIIAKPPGKQLQSISLLSGG
;
A
#
# COMPACT_ATOMS: atom_id res chain seq x y z
N MET A 1 -36.88 -22.81 34.40
CA MET A 1 -37.22 -23.38 33.07
C MET A 1 -38.06 -24.67 33.16
N ARG A 2 -39.22 -24.65 33.82
CA ARG A 2 -40.16 -25.80 33.84
C ARG A 2 -41.65 -25.41 33.78
N ALA A 3 -41.96 -24.12 33.62
CA ALA A 3 -43.33 -23.59 33.68
C ALA A 3 -43.96 -23.27 32.31
N GLN A 4 -43.24 -23.44 31.19
CA GLN A 4 -43.80 -23.16 29.85
C GLN A 4 -44.23 -24.41 29.07
N ALA A 5 -43.95 -25.62 29.57
CA ALA A 5 -44.24 -26.87 28.86
C ALA A 5 -45.62 -27.50 29.17
N LYS A 6 -46.43 -26.90 30.05
CA LYS A 6 -47.73 -27.44 30.49
C LYS A 6 -48.97 -26.67 29.99
N ARG A 7 -48.81 -25.72 29.06
CA ARG A 7 -49.92 -24.95 28.47
C ARG A 7 -50.25 -25.37 27.03
N TRP A 8 -49.66 -26.46 26.54
CA TRP A 8 -49.82 -26.92 25.17
C TRP A 8 -50.62 -28.23 25.03
N VAL A 9 -50.98 -28.88 26.14
CA VAL A 9 -51.67 -30.20 26.11
C VAL A 9 -53.19 -30.09 26.34
N ASP A 10 -53.70 -28.94 26.77
CA ASP A 10 -55.10 -28.80 27.21
C ASP A 10 -55.98 -27.96 26.27
N ARG A 11 -55.61 -27.89 24.97
CA ARG A 11 -56.42 -27.21 23.94
C ARG A 11 -56.74 -28.14 22.77
N SER A 12 -56.88 -29.44 23.07
CA SER A 12 -57.02 -30.51 22.07
C SER A 12 -58.42 -31.13 22.04
N VAL A 13 -59.43 -30.49 22.64
CA VAL A 13 -60.80 -31.06 22.77
C VAL A 13 -61.89 -30.13 22.21
N GLY A 14 -61.56 -29.13 21.40
CA GLY A 14 -62.59 -28.23 20.88
C GLY A 14 -62.21 -27.51 19.61
N ASP A 15 -62.08 -28.25 18.50
CA ASP A 15 -62.42 -27.73 17.17
C ASP A 15 -62.46 -28.90 16.15
N ALA A 16 -63.48 -29.76 16.28
CA ALA A 16 -63.76 -30.81 15.29
C ALA A 16 -64.49 -30.27 14.05
N THR A 17 -64.35 -28.98 13.74
CA THR A 17 -64.94 -28.35 12.53
C THR A 17 -63.91 -27.89 11.51
N ASN A 18 -62.61 -27.89 11.82
CA ASN A 18 -61.59 -27.37 10.91
C ASN A 18 -60.95 -28.40 9.94
N GLY A 19 -61.41 -29.66 9.97
CA GLY A 19 -60.88 -30.75 9.12
C GLY A 19 -61.30 -30.67 7.64
N ARG A 20 -62.33 -29.88 7.32
CA ARG A 20 -62.77 -29.65 5.92
C ARG A 20 -62.03 -28.51 5.23
N GLU A 21 -61.49 -27.54 5.97
CA GLU A 21 -60.73 -26.42 5.41
C GLU A 21 -59.24 -26.78 5.20
N ALA A 22 -58.66 -27.65 6.03
CA ALA A 22 -57.27 -28.08 5.88
C ALA A 22 -57.02 -28.95 4.62
N ALA A 23 -57.97 -29.81 4.23
CA ALA A 23 -57.86 -30.60 3.00
C ALA A 23 -58.00 -29.72 1.74
N SER A 24 -58.87 -28.71 1.80
CA SER A 24 -59.05 -27.72 0.71
C SER A 24 -57.79 -26.85 0.51
N ASN A 25 -57.05 -26.55 1.57
CA ASN A 25 -55.85 -25.71 1.52
C ASN A 25 -54.54 -26.44 1.12
N LEU A 26 -54.56 -27.79 1.10
CA LEU A 26 -53.48 -28.63 0.59
C LEU A 26 -53.66 -28.98 -0.89
N GLN A 27 -54.91 -29.06 -1.37
CA GLN A 27 -55.22 -29.17 -2.80
C GLN A 27 -54.84 -27.89 -3.57
N SER A 28 -55.13 -26.73 -2.98
CA SER A 28 -54.85 -25.42 -3.60
C SER A 28 -53.38 -24.99 -3.59
N ARG A 29 -52.49 -25.74 -2.92
CA ARG A 29 -51.02 -25.49 -2.97
C ARG A 29 -50.28 -26.31 -4.02
N SER A 30 -50.89 -27.38 -4.55
CA SER A 30 -50.34 -28.16 -5.67
C SER A 30 -50.90 -27.72 -7.03
N GLU A 31 -51.97 -26.92 -7.06
CA GLU A 31 -52.61 -26.41 -8.29
C GLU A 31 -52.09 -25.04 -8.75
N ASN A 32 -51.10 -24.46 -8.06
CA ASN A 32 -50.28 -23.37 -8.62
C ASN A 32 -49.11 -23.92 -9.46
N ALA A 33 -49.32 -25.06 -10.11
CA ALA A 33 -48.53 -25.47 -11.25
C ALA A 33 -48.93 -24.54 -12.40
N ILE A 34 -48.21 -23.41 -12.52
CA ILE A 34 -48.05 -22.56 -13.70
C ILE A 34 -49.07 -22.89 -14.81
N HIS A 35 -50.33 -22.49 -14.62
CA HIS A 35 -51.31 -22.48 -15.70
C HIS A 35 -51.08 -21.20 -16.51
N LEU A 36 -49.87 -21.04 -17.06
CA LEU A 36 -49.71 -20.22 -18.24
C LEU A 36 -50.50 -20.96 -19.32
N GLY A 37 -51.46 -20.27 -19.96
CA GLY A 37 -52.07 -20.83 -21.16
C GLY A 37 -50.95 -21.23 -22.12
N ASP A 38 -51.14 -22.28 -22.91
CA ASP A 38 -50.12 -22.79 -23.83
C ASP A 38 -49.49 -21.65 -24.68
N ALA A 39 -50.30 -20.62 -24.98
CA ALA A 39 -49.91 -19.37 -25.61
C ALA A 39 -48.95 -18.48 -24.79
N ASP A 40 -49.14 -18.33 -23.48
CA ASP A 40 -48.27 -17.54 -22.60
C ASP A 40 -46.93 -18.25 -22.38
N LEU A 41 -46.95 -19.59 -22.28
CA LEU A 41 -45.72 -20.37 -22.13
C LEU A 41 -44.88 -20.31 -23.41
N GLN A 42 -45.53 -20.36 -24.58
CA GLN A 42 -44.85 -20.13 -25.85
C GLN A 42 -44.28 -18.72 -25.96
N LYS A 43 -44.96 -17.71 -25.42
CA LYS A 43 -44.46 -16.33 -25.40
C LYS A 43 -43.20 -16.18 -24.55
N VAL A 44 -43.17 -16.77 -23.37
CA VAL A 44 -41.97 -16.78 -22.52
C VAL A 44 -40.81 -17.53 -23.17
N ILE A 45 -41.09 -18.67 -23.82
CA ILE A 45 -40.06 -19.44 -24.55
C ILE A 45 -39.51 -18.64 -25.73
N THR A 46 -40.36 -17.93 -26.45
CA THR A 46 -39.93 -17.09 -27.58
C THR A 46 -39.13 -15.89 -27.12
N ASP A 47 -39.56 -15.20 -26.06
CA ASP A 47 -38.81 -14.09 -25.46
C ASP A 47 -37.42 -14.54 -24.96
N LEU A 48 -37.33 -15.68 -24.27
CA LEU A 48 -36.06 -16.25 -23.80
C LEU A 48 -35.16 -16.69 -24.96
N ARG A 49 -35.73 -17.25 -26.04
CA ARG A 49 -34.98 -17.58 -27.26
C ARG A 49 -34.45 -16.34 -27.94
N THR A 50 -35.25 -15.27 -28.06
CA THR A 50 -34.79 -14.00 -28.62
C THR A 50 -33.69 -13.37 -27.76
N GLN A 51 -33.78 -13.47 -26.43
CA GLN A 51 -32.69 -13.02 -25.53
C GLN A 51 -31.40 -13.85 -25.72
N LEU A 52 -31.52 -15.16 -25.91
CA LEU A 52 -30.39 -16.04 -26.18
C LEU A 52 -29.76 -15.73 -27.55
N ASP A 53 -30.57 -15.52 -28.57
CA ASP A 53 -30.12 -15.16 -29.92
C ASP A 53 -29.43 -13.77 -29.93
N ASN A 54 -29.91 -12.83 -29.10
CA ASN A 54 -29.32 -11.50 -28.95
C ASN A 54 -27.94 -11.49 -28.26
N MET A 55 -27.55 -12.55 -27.53
CA MET A 55 -26.21 -12.66 -26.94
C MET A 55 -25.12 -12.95 -27.99
N GLY A 56 -25.53 -13.34 -29.20
CA GLY A 56 -24.61 -13.72 -30.27
C GLY A 56 -23.99 -15.10 -30.06
N PRO A 57 -23.18 -15.58 -31.02
CA PRO A 57 -22.53 -16.88 -30.89
C PRO A 57 -21.57 -16.90 -29.70
N VAL A 58 -21.51 -18.03 -29.00
CA VAL A 58 -20.54 -18.27 -27.94
C VAL A 58 -19.14 -18.05 -28.51
N ASN A 59 -18.40 -17.09 -27.97
CA ASN A 59 -17.02 -16.86 -28.36
C ASN A 59 -16.14 -17.97 -27.75
N LEU A 60 -15.89 -19.02 -28.53
CA LEU A 60 -15.06 -20.15 -28.11
C LEU A 60 -13.58 -19.76 -27.94
N ASP A 61 -13.15 -18.67 -28.59
CA ASP A 61 -11.79 -18.13 -28.47
C ASP A 61 -11.59 -17.32 -27.18
N ALA A 62 -12.68 -16.92 -26.50
CA ALA A 62 -12.62 -16.09 -25.29
C ALA A 62 -11.84 -16.73 -24.13
N VAL A 63 -11.88 -18.07 -24.02
CA VAL A 63 -11.12 -18.80 -22.99
C VAL A 63 -9.62 -18.71 -23.29
N HIS A 64 -9.23 -18.88 -24.56
CA HIS A 64 -7.85 -18.80 -24.99
C HIS A 64 -7.30 -17.37 -24.87
N GLU A 65 -8.07 -16.37 -25.31
CA GLU A 65 -7.71 -14.95 -25.17
C GLU A 65 -7.56 -14.54 -23.68
N TYR A 66 -8.41 -15.09 -22.80
CA TYR A 66 -8.31 -14.86 -21.37
C TYR A 66 -7.00 -15.45 -20.81
N ASP A 67 -6.66 -16.70 -21.16
CA ASP A 67 -5.43 -17.35 -20.70
C ASP A 67 -4.18 -16.58 -21.16
N GLU A 68 -4.14 -16.14 -22.43
CA GLU A 68 -3.06 -15.30 -22.96
C GLU A 68 -2.95 -13.94 -22.25
N LEU A 69 -4.08 -13.30 -21.99
CA LEU A 69 -4.11 -12.02 -21.29
C LEU A 69 -3.67 -12.18 -19.83
N GLU A 70 -4.09 -13.27 -19.16
CA GLU A 70 -3.70 -13.59 -17.80
C GLU A 70 -2.18 -13.85 -17.70
N GLU A 71 -1.60 -14.58 -18.65
CA GLU A 71 -0.15 -14.80 -18.71
C GLU A 71 0.61 -13.47 -18.87
N ARG A 72 0.17 -12.63 -19.82
CA ARG A 72 0.77 -11.31 -20.02
C ARG A 72 0.61 -10.40 -18.80
N TYR A 73 -0.54 -10.46 -18.14
CA TYR A 73 -0.79 -9.71 -16.90
C TYR A 73 0.19 -10.15 -15.81
N LYS A 74 0.30 -11.46 -15.55
CA LYS A 74 1.22 -12.01 -14.54
C LYS A 74 2.67 -11.65 -14.82
N PHE A 75 3.08 -11.68 -16.09
CA PHE A 75 4.41 -11.26 -16.51
C PHE A 75 4.67 -9.77 -16.19
N LEU A 76 3.76 -8.88 -16.61
CA LEU A 76 3.89 -7.45 -16.36
C LEU A 76 3.81 -7.09 -14.87
N GLU A 77 2.96 -7.76 -14.11
CA GLU A 77 2.87 -7.62 -12.67
C GLU A 77 4.18 -8.04 -11.99
N GLY A 78 4.77 -9.16 -12.43
CA GLY A 78 6.09 -9.60 -11.99
C GLY A 78 7.17 -8.56 -12.25
N GLN A 79 7.24 -8.01 -13.47
CA GLN A 79 8.18 -6.94 -13.82
C GLN A 79 7.95 -5.65 -13.01
N ASN A 80 6.70 -5.28 -12.77
CA ASN A 80 6.37 -4.09 -11.99
C ASN A 80 6.81 -4.23 -10.53
N ASN A 81 6.57 -5.40 -9.94
CA ASN A 81 6.99 -5.72 -8.59
C ASN A 81 8.51 -5.72 -8.47
N ASP A 82 9.22 -6.31 -9.43
CA ASP A 82 10.69 -6.31 -9.45
C ASP A 82 11.27 -4.89 -9.56
N LEU A 83 10.70 -4.05 -10.43
CA LEU A 83 11.11 -2.65 -10.55
C LEU A 83 10.85 -1.86 -9.26
N THR A 84 9.70 -2.09 -8.62
CA THR A 84 9.33 -1.43 -7.37
C THR A 84 10.26 -1.85 -6.23
N ASN A 85 10.60 -3.14 -6.16
CA ASN A 85 11.54 -3.67 -5.18
C ASN A 85 12.96 -3.12 -5.41
N SER A 86 13.44 -3.14 -6.66
CA SER A 86 14.74 -2.60 -7.05
C SER A 86 14.85 -1.11 -6.70
N ARG A 87 13.79 -0.33 -6.95
CA ARG A 87 13.74 1.09 -6.56
C ARG A 87 13.91 1.27 -5.06
N ARG A 88 13.19 0.47 -4.26
CA ARG A 88 13.27 0.53 -2.79
C ARG A 88 14.68 0.19 -2.31
N GLU A 89 15.27 -0.89 -2.82
CA GLU A 89 16.62 -1.31 -2.48
C GLU A 89 17.67 -0.24 -2.81
N LEU A 90 17.55 0.40 -3.98
CA LEU A 90 18.44 1.50 -4.36
C LEU A 90 18.33 2.69 -3.39
N LEU A 91 17.12 3.05 -2.95
CA LEU A 91 16.93 4.12 -1.96
C LEU A 91 17.53 3.76 -0.60
N ASP A 92 17.39 2.51 -0.17
CA ASP A 92 17.98 2.02 1.08
C ASP A 92 19.51 2.05 1.01
N VAL A 93 20.10 1.65 -0.12
CA VAL A 93 21.54 1.74 -0.36
C VAL A 93 22.02 3.19 -0.32
N ILE A 94 21.31 4.12 -0.95
CA ILE A 94 21.65 5.56 -0.92
C ILE A 94 21.60 6.08 0.53
N ALA A 95 20.57 5.73 1.29
CA ALA A 95 20.46 6.13 2.69
C ALA A 95 21.63 5.60 3.54
N GLN A 96 22.02 4.35 3.31
CA GLN A 96 23.15 3.73 4.00
C GLN A 96 24.48 4.41 3.64
N ILE A 97 24.69 4.73 2.36
CA ILE A 97 25.86 5.47 1.89
C ILE A 97 25.91 6.84 2.56
N ASN A 98 24.81 7.60 2.52
CA ASN A 98 24.76 8.94 3.11
C ASN A 98 25.08 8.92 4.61
N SER A 99 24.50 7.96 5.35
CA SER A 99 24.78 7.78 6.78
C SER A 99 26.27 7.47 7.05
N THR A 100 26.83 6.55 6.26
CA THR A 100 28.23 6.15 6.38
C THR A 100 29.17 7.31 6.04
N THR A 101 28.92 8.00 4.92
CA THR A 101 29.69 9.17 4.48
C THR A 101 29.66 10.29 5.52
N ARG A 102 28.49 10.57 6.12
CA ARG A 102 28.36 11.58 7.18
C ARG A 102 29.20 11.24 8.41
N LYS A 103 29.22 9.97 8.81
CA LYS A 103 30.04 9.49 9.92
C LYS A 103 31.53 9.65 9.62
N LEU A 104 31.99 9.17 8.47
CA LEU A 104 33.39 9.28 8.06
C LEU A 104 33.82 10.74 7.92
N PHE A 105 32.96 11.60 7.38
CA PHE A 105 33.23 13.03 7.29
C PHE A 105 33.41 13.65 8.68
N GLY A 106 32.51 13.37 9.63
CA GLY A 106 32.64 13.89 11.00
C GLY A 106 33.92 13.44 11.70
N GLU A 107 34.29 12.16 11.56
CA GLU A 107 35.52 11.61 12.12
C GLU A 107 36.77 12.25 11.50
N THR A 108 36.81 12.36 10.17
CA THR A 108 37.94 12.96 9.46
C THR A 108 38.03 14.47 9.69
N PHE A 109 36.92 15.19 9.71
CA PHE A 109 36.87 16.62 10.01
C PHE A 109 37.39 16.92 11.42
N ALA A 110 37.03 16.09 12.42
CA ALA A 110 37.56 16.23 13.78
C ALA A 110 39.09 16.08 13.83
N GLN A 111 39.64 15.11 13.09
CA GLN A 111 41.09 14.92 12.99
C GLN A 111 41.78 16.09 12.28
N VAL A 112 41.22 16.55 11.16
CA VAL A 112 41.72 17.72 10.42
C VAL A 112 41.71 18.97 11.30
N ARG A 113 40.65 19.17 12.08
CA ARG A 113 40.54 20.29 13.03
C ARG A 113 41.63 20.26 14.10
N ILE A 114 41.97 19.10 14.65
CA ILE A 114 43.07 18.96 15.61
C ILE A 114 44.41 19.31 14.95
N ASN A 115 44.72 18.67 13.83
CA ASN A 115 45.99 18.88 13.13
C ASN A 115 46.15 20.34 12.65
N PHE A 116 45.07 20.97 12.19
CA PHE A 116 45.07 22.38 11.79
C PHE A 116 45.43 23.31 12.95
N ARG A 117 44.93 23.05 14.16
CA ARG A 117 45.23 23.85 15.35
C ARG A 117 46.70 23.76 15.76
N GLU A 118 47.26 22.56 15.70
CA GLU A 118 48.67 22.31 16.00
C GLU A 118 49.57 23.00 14.98
N MET A 119 49.35 22.76 13.68
CA MET A 119 50.10 23.37 12.59
C MET A 119 50.03 24.90 12.61
N PHE A 120 48.85 25.47 12.88
CA PHE A 120 48.70 26.93 12.94
C PHE A 120 49.54 27.53 14.06
N THR A 121 49.54 26.90 15.25
CA THR A 121 50.29 27.41 16.40
C THR A 121 51.79 27.36 16.14
N GLU A 122 52.28 26.30 15.49
CA GLU A 122 53.68 26.14 15.11
C GLU A 122 54.12 27.15 14.04
N LEU A 123 53.31 27.37 13.00
CA LEU A 123 53.62 28.29 11.90
C LEU A 123 53.66 29.76 12.33
N PHE A 124 52.74 30.17 13.21
CA PHE A 124 52.63 31.57 13.62
C PHE A 124 53.36 31.89 14.93
N GLY A 125 54.05 30.91 15.54
CA GLY A 125 54.78 31.10 16.80
C GLY A 125 53.88 31.48 17.97
N GLY A 126 52.61 31.06 17.93
CA GLY A 126 51.54 31.46 18.86
C GLY A 126 50.22 31.80 18.15
N GLY A 127 49.19 32.15 18.93
CA GLY A 127 47.84 32.38 18.42
C GLY A 127 46.91 31.18 18.56
N ARG A 128 45.66 31.30 18.07
CA ARG A 128 44.68 30.20 18.06
C ARG A 128 43.93 30.22 16.75
N ALA A 129 43.74 29.08 16.12
CA ALA A 129 42.83 28.93 15.00
C ALA A 129 41.87 27.77 15.23
N ASP A 130 40.79 27.72 14.47
CA ASP A 130 39.80 26.67 14.54
C ASP A 130 39.05 26.52 13.21
N LEU A 131 38.49 25.34 12.97
CA LEU A 131 37.63 25.05 11.83
C LEU A 131 36.19 24.86 12.35
N SER A 132 35.25 25.52 11.68
CA SER A 132 33.81 25.39 11.92
C SER A 132 33.09 25.03 10.63
N LEU A 133 32.01 24.27 10.72
CA LEU A 133 31.09 24.07 9.60
C LEU A 133 30.11 25.25 9.56
N VAL A 134 29.75 25.70 8.36
CA VAL A 134 28.75 26.77 8.19
C VAL A 134 27.34 26.27 8.55
N ASP A 135 27.05 24.99 8.28
CA ASP A 135 25.80 24.34 8.70
C ASP A 135 26.06 22.92 9.22
N GLU A 136 25.89 22.73 10.54
CA GLU A 136 26.05 21.43 11.19
C GLU A 136 24.95 20.42 10.79
N ASN A 137 23.82 20.89 10.28
CA ASN A 137 22.71 20.04 9.84
C ASN A 137 22.94 19.42 8.47
N ASP A 138 23.85 19.98 7.67
CA ASP A 138 24.28 19.42 6.40
C ASP A 138 25.80 19.48 6.19
N PRO A 139 26.58 18.68 6.95
CA PRO A 139 28.05 18.70 6.89
C PRO A 139 28.62 18.37 5.51
N LEU A 140 27.86 17.66 4.66
CA LEU A 140 28.33 17.20 3.36
C LEU A 140 28.19 18.27 2.26
N ASN A 141 27.25 19.21 2.40
CA ASN A 141 27.02 20.26 1.42
C ASN A 141 27.38 21.68 1.92
N CYS A 142 27.66 21.85 3.21
CA CYS A 142 28.03 23.14 3.77
C CYS A 142 29.53 23.47 3.56
N GLY A 143 29.84 24.77 3.56
CA GLY A 143 31.24 25.25 3.53
C GLY A 143 31.93 25.10 4.89
N ILE A 144 33.26 25.23 4.87
CA ILE A 144 34.10 25.28 6.08
C ILE A 144 34.52 26.73 6.32
N GLU A 145 34.31 27.21 7.54
CA GLU A 145 34.77 28.52 8.01
C GLU A 145 36.02 28.36 8.90
N ILE A 146 37.04 29.18 8.63
CA ILE A 146 38.26 29.20 9.43
C ILE A 146 38.22 30.41 10.35
N ILE A 147 38.28 30.19 11.66
CA ILE A 147 38.33 31.26 12.66
C ILE A 147 39.74 31.31 13.21
N ALA A 148 40.48 32.39 12.97
CA ALA A 148 41.87 32.52 13.39
C ALA A 148 42.15 33.79 14.19
N LYS A 149 43.01 33.68 15.19
CA LYS A 149 43.57 34.76 16.01
C LYS A 149 45.09 34.65 15.98
N PRO A 150 45.76 35.35 15.04
CA PRO A 150 47.22 35.47 15.02
C PRO A 150 47.74 36.18 16.29
N PRO A 151 49.01 35.96 16.69
CA PRO A 151 49.58 36.63 17.84
C PRO A 151 49.59 38.16 17.62
N GLY A 152 48.97 38.90 18.55
CA GLY A 152 48.88 40.37 18.49
C GLY A 152 47.76 40.96 17.62
N LYS A 153 46.90 40.15 16.98
CA LYS A 153 45.74 40.63 16.17
C LYS A 153 44.39 40.14 16.71
N GLN A 154 43.32 40.83 16.29
CA GLN A 154 41.93 40.42 16.58
C GLN A 154 41.53 39.17 15.77
N LEU A 155 40.45 38.51 16.19
CA LEU A 155 39.86 37.35 15.49
C LEU A 155 39.44 37.75 14.07
N GLN A 156 39.82 36.94 13.08
CA GLN A 156 39.41 37.11 11.70
C GLN A 156 38.83 35.78 11.19
N SER A 157 37.67 35.86 10.55
CA SER A 157 37.10 34.75 9.78
C SER A 157 37.69 34.77 8.37
N ILE A 158 38.17 33.62 7.93
CA ILE A 158 38.68 33.39 6.58
C ILE A 158 37.76 32.33 5.95
N SER A 159 36.87 32.75 5.06
CA SER A 159 36.03 31.83 4.30
C SER A 159 36.84 31.28 3.13
N LEU A 160 37.14 29.98 3.14
CA LEU A 160 37.89 29.31 2.08
C LEU A 160 37.13 28.04 1.68
N LEU A 161 36.70 28.02 0.41
CA LEU A 161 35.87 27.03 -0.28
C LEU A 161 34.36 27.08 0.02
N SER A 162 33.65 27.83 -0.83
CA SER A 162 32.28 27.53 -1.22
C SER A 162 32.31 26.27 -2.09
N GLY A 163 31.56 25.24 -1.71
CA GLY A 163 31.44 23.99 -2.46
C GLY A 163 30.99 24.22 -3.90
N GLY A 164 31.66 23.54 -4.83
CA GLY A 164 31.14 23.15 -6.13
C GLY A 164 30.94 21.64 -6.16
#